data_AF-A0A376WDP4-F1
#
_entry.id   AF-A0A376WDP4-F1
#
_cell.length_a   1.000
_cell.length_b   1.000
_cell.length_c   1.000
_cell.angle_alpha   90.00
_cell.angle_beta   90.00
_cell.angle_gamma   90.00
#
_symmetry.space_group_name_H-M   'P 1'
#
loop_
_entity.id
_entity.type
_entity.pdbx_description
1 polymer ?
#
loop_
_entity_poly.entity_id
_entity_poly.type
_entity_poly.pdbx_seq_one_letter_code
_entity_poly.pdbx_strand_id
1 'polypeptide(L)' 'MEIAELIAQWHSGETLVVEPNIHELPKKLTGLCTLAQLDEALATADVLVMLVDHSQFKVINGDNVHQQYVVDAKGVWR' A
#
# COMPACT_ATOMS: atom_id res chain seq x y z
N MET A 1 10.72 -4.76 3.75
CA MET A 1 9.30 -4.76 4.17
C MET A 1 9.17 -4.74 5.71
N GLU A 2 9.87 -3.87 6.42
CA GLU A 2 9.77 -3.81 7.89
C GLU A 2 8.60 -2.93 8.32
N ILE A 3 8.47 -1.73 7.73
CA ILE A 3 7.37 -0.80 8.05
C ILE A 3 6.00 -1.40 7.73
N ALA A 4 5.84 -2.10 6.60
CA ALA A 4 4.59 -2.79 6.26
C ALA A 4 4.19 -3.86 7.29
N GLU A 5 5.17 -4.55 7.87
CA GLU A 5 4.93 -5.54 8.93
C GLU A 5 4.50 -4.86 10.23
N LEU A 6 5.16 -3.76 10.61
CA LEU A 6 4.77 -2.97 11.78
C LEU A 6 3.35 -2.43 11.65
N ILE A 7 2.97 -1.93 10.47
CA ILE A 7 1.61 -1.46 10.20
C ILE A 7 0.62 -2.63 10.33
N ALA A 8 0.89 -3.77 9.68
CA ALA A 8 0.00 -4.92 9.71
C ALA A 8 -0.19 -5.52 11.12
N GLN A 9 0.81 -5.42 12.00
CA GLN A 9 0.70 -5.85 13.40
C GLN A 9 -0.03 -4.83 14.28
N TRP A 10 0.14 -3.54 14.01
CA TRP A 10 -0.42 -2.47 14.83
C TRP A 10 -1.87 -2.13 14.47
N HIS A 11 -2.19 -2.13 13.18
CA HIS A 11 -3.49 -1.74 12.67
C HIS A 11 -4.52 -2.84 12.93
N SER A 12 -5.63 -2.48 13.57
CA SER A 12 -6.70 -3.42 13.91
C SER A 12 -7.63 -3.74 12.75
N GLY A 13 -7.60 -2.93 11.68
CA GLY A 13 -8.39 -3.15 10.47
C GLY A 13 -7.62 -3.93 9.40
N GLU A 14 -8.28 -4.15 8.27
CA GLU A 14 -7.64 -4.82 7.13
C GLU A 14 -6.43 -4.02 6.63
N THR A 15 -5.34 -4.74 6.36
CA THR A 15 -4.12 -4.18 5.77
C THR A 15 -3.90 -4.79 4.40
N LEU A 16 -3.99 -3.95 3.37
CA LEU A 16 -3.65 -4.32 1.99
C LEU A 16 -2.21 -3.93 1.70
N VAL A 17 -1.45 -4.86 1.10
CA VAL A 17 -0.09 -4.61 0.61
C VAL A 17 -0.12 -4.67 -0.90
N VAL A 18 0.40 -3.64 -1.55
CA VAL A 18 0.55 -3.58 -3.01
C VAL A 18 2.04 -3.59 -3.34
N GLU A 19 2.50 -4.60 -4.06
CA GLU A 19 3.88 -4.68 -4.55
C GLU A 19 3.89 -5.29 -5.97
N PRO A 20 4.34 -4.56 -7.00
CA PRO A 20 4.19 -4.99 -8.40
C PRO A 20 5.10 -6.15 -8.86
N ASN A 21 6.13 -6.49 -8.08
CA ASN A 21 7.20 -7.41 -8.46
C ASN A 21 7.12 -8.78 -7.76
N ILE A 22 6.17 -8.96 -6.83
CA ILE A 22 5.91 -10.22 -6.14
C ILE A 22 4.52 -10.76 -6.45
N HIS A 23 4.41 -12.08 -6.39
CA HIS A 23 3.15 -12.80 -6.57
C HIS A 23 2.66 -13.47 -5.28
N GLU A 24 3.51 -13.48 -4.25
CA GLU A 24 3.21 -14.03 -2.93
C GLU A 24 3.82 -13.16 -1.84
N LEU A 25 3.15 -13.11 -0.68
CA LEU A 25 3.70 -12.41 0.48
C LEU A 25 4.86 -13.19 1.08
N PRO A 26 5.91 -12.52 1.57
CA PRO A 26 6.91 -13.17 2.38
C PRO A 26 6.28 -13.74 3.66
N LYS A 27 6.80 -14.86 4.15
CA LYS A 27 6.26 -15.62 5.30
C LYS A 27 5.94 -14.79 6.54
N LYS A 28 6.73 -13.73 6.80
CA LYS A 28 6.56 -12.84 7.95
C LYS A 28 5.28 -11.99 7.90
N LEU A 29 4.67 -11.86 6.73
CA LEU A 29 3.44 -11.11 6.49
C LEU A 29 2.22 -12.03 6.31
N THR A 30 2.42 -13.35 6.27
CA THR A 30 1.36 -14.32 6.10
C THR A 30 0.38 -14.23 7.27
N GLY A 31 -0.90 -14.01 6.97
CA GLY A 31 -1.97 -13.89 7.96
C GLY A 31 -2.05 -12.53 8.66
N LEU A 32 -1.15 -11.59 8.35
CA LEU A 32 -1.19 -10.22 8.89
C LEU A 32 -1.78 -9.22 7.90
N CYS A 33 -1.62 -9.48 6.60
CA CYS A 33 -2.11 -8.61 5.54
C CYS A 33 -2.45 -9.41 4.28
N THR A 34 -3.13 -8.76 3.34
CA THR A 34 -3.52 -9.32 2.05
C THR A 34 -2.69 -8.66 0.93
N LEU A 35 -2.13 -9.46 0.02
CA LEU A 35 -1.54 -8.93 -1.22
C LEU A 35 -2.68 -8.53 -2.15
N ALA A 36 -2.77 -7.24 -2.46
CA ALA A 36 -3.82 -6.67 -3.30
C ALA A 36 -3.23 -6.07 -4.57
N GLN A 37 -4.09 -5.93 -5.58
CA GLN A 37 -3.74 -5.15 -6.76
C GLN A 37 -3.85 -3.65 -6.46
N LEU A 38 -3.13 -2.86 -7.24
CA LEU A 38 -3.11 -1.40 -7.07
C LEU A 38 -4.50 -0.79 -7.19
N ASP A 39 -5.26 -1.14 -8.23
CA ASP A 39 -6.59 -0.59 -8.48
C ASP A 39 -7.59 -0.96 -7.36
N GLU A 40 -7.45 -2.15 -6.79
CA GLU A 40 -8.26 -2.59 -5.64
C GLU A 40 -7.96 -1.73 -4.42
N ALA A 41 -6.67 -1.55 -4.09
CA ALA A 41 -6.28 -0.71 -2.96
C ALA A 41 -6.72 0.75 -3.15
N LEU A 42 -6.63 1.29 -4.37
CA LEU A 42 -7.13 2.64 -4.67
C LEU A 42 -8.66 2.76 -4.58
N ALA A 43 -9.40 1.67 -4.77
CA ALA A 43 -10.86 1.68 -4.70
C ALA A 43 -11.40 1.47 -3.28
N THR A 44 -10.69 0.70 -2.44
CA THR A 44 -11.22 0.23 -1.15
C THR A 44 -10.50 0.78 0.07
N ALA A 45 -9.24 1.22 -0.04
CA ALA A 45 -8.48 1.66 1.12
C ALA A 45 -8.98 3.02 1.63
N ASP A 46 -9.21 3.12 2.94
CA ASP A 46 -9.50 4.38 3.62
C ASP A 46 -8.24 5.25 3.82
N VAL A 47 -7.09 4.58 3.98
CA VAL A 47 -5.79 5.19 4.25
C VAL A 47 -4.75 4.63 3.28
N LEU A 48 -4.06 5.50 2.54
CA LEU A 48 -2.93 5.13 1.70
C LEU A 48 -1.60 5.47 2.35
N VAL A 49 -0.67 4.52 2.32
CA VAL A 49 0.70 4.71 2.82
C VAL A 49 1.70 4.32 1.72
N MET A 50 2.39 5.31 1.14
CA MET A 50 3.41 5.08 0.12
C MET A 50 4.80 4.99 0.76
N LEU A 51 5.32 3.76 0.80
CA LEU A 51 6.62 3.45 1.40
C LEU A 51 7.75 3.38 0.37
N VAL A 52 7.41 3.06 -0.89
CA VAL A 52 8.36 2.84 -1.99
C VAL A 52 7.81 3.48 -3.27
N ASP A 53 8.69 4.03 -4.08
CA ASP A 53 8.39 4.80 -5.29
C ASP A 53 8.57 3.97 -6.57
N HIS A 54 7.92 2.80 -6.63
CA HIS A 54 7.92 1.97 -7.84
C HIS A 54 7.44 2.75 -9.06
N SER A 55 7.98 2.45 -10.25
CA SER A 55 7.62 3.17 -11.48
C SER A 55 6.11 3.08 -11.77
N GLN A 56 5.48 1.96 -11.43
CA GLN A 56 4.04 1.74 -11.51
C GLN A 56 3.24 2.73 -10.67
N PHE A 57 3.78 3.22 -9.55
CA PHE A 57 3.09 4.17 -8.68
C PHE A 57 3.28 5.62 -9.14
N LYS A 58 4.42 5.92 -9.78
CA LYS A 58 4.73 7.24 -10.34
C LYS A 58 3.87 7.63 -11.54
N VAL A 59 3.36 6.65 -12.27
CA VAL A 59 2.50 6.88 -13.44
C VAL A 59 1.03 7.11 -13.06
N ILE A 60 0.68 6.89 -11.79
CA ILE A 60 -0.66 7.19 -11.28
C ILE A 60 -0.78 8.71 -11.19
N ASN A 61 -1.77 9.27 -11.88
CA ASN A 61 -2.12 10.67 -11.71
C ASN A 61 -2.60 10.89 -10.26
N GLY A 62 -2.08 11.90 -9.57
CA GLY A 62 -2.54 12.27 -8.23
C GLY A 62 -4.06 12.50 -8.16
N ASP A 63 -4.70 12.87 -9.28
CA ASP A 63 -6.16 12.97 -9.39
C ASP A 63 -6.88 11.64 -9.13
N ASN A 64 -6.23 10.48 -9.31
CA ASN A 64 -6.81 9.16 -9.06
C ASN A 64 -6.70 8.73 -7.58
N VAL A 65 -6.00 9.51 -6.75
CA VAL A 65 -5.84 9.25 -5.32
C VAL A 65 -6.88 10.07 -4.57
N HIS A 66 -8.00 9.41 -4.24
CA HIS A 66 -9.15 10.05 -3.61
C HIS A 66 -9.24 9.83 -2.10
N GLN A 67 -8.27 9.10 -1.54
CA GLN A 67 -8.24 8.73 -0.14
C GLN A 67 -8.16 9.96 0.75
N GLN A 68 -9.00 9.96 1.79
CA GLN A 68 -9.02 11.05 2.76
C GLN A 68 -7.68 11.20 3.49
N TYR A 69 -6.98 10.08 3.71
CA TYR A 69 -5.71 10.05 4.42
C TYR A 69 -4.62 9.44 3.55
N VAL A 70 -3.61 10.24 3.22
CA VAL A 70 -2.44 9.81 2.43
C VAL A 70 -1.17 10.15 3.20
N VAL A 71 -0.37 9.12 3.48
CA VAL A 71 0.99 9.22 4.03
C VAL A 71 1.97 8.89 2.93
N ASP A 72 2.49 9.92 2.28
CA ASP A 72 3.48 9.77 1.22
C ASP A 72 4.90 10.04 1.74
N ALA A 73 5.67 8.98 1.98
CA ALA A 73 7.07 9.08 2.41
C ALA A 73 8.06 9.34 1.26
N LYS A 74 7.57 9.38 0.01
CA LYS A 74 8.38 9.50 -1.22
C LYS A 74 8.11 10.77 -2.02
N GLY A 75 6.99 11.44 -1.80
CA GLY A 75 6.59 12.68 -2.47
C GLY A 75 6.19 12.48 -3.93
N VAL A 76 5.49 11.40 -4.25
CA VAL A 76 5.02 11.07 -5.60
C VAL A 76 3.58 11.54 -5.84
N TRP A 77 2.71 11.54 -4.83
CA TRP A 77 1.28 11.88 -4.97
C TRP A 77 0.92 13.21 -4.27
N ARG A 78 1.89 14.11 -4.12
CA ARG A 78 1.71 15.48 -3.62
C ARG A 78 1.95 16.51 -4.71
#